data_AF-A0A1Z5JDW3-F1
#
_entry.id   AF-A0A1Z5JDW3-F1
#
_cell.length_a   1.000
_cell.length_b   1.000
_cell.length_c   1.000
_cell.angle_alpha   90.00
_cell.angle_beta   90.00
_cell.angle_gamma   90.00
#
_symmetry.space_group_name_H-M   'P 1'
#
loop_
_entity.id
_entity.type
_entity.pdbx_description
1 polymer ?
#
loop_
_entity_poly.entity_id
_entity_poly.type
_entity_poly.pdbx_seq_one_letter_code
_entity_poly.pdbx_strand_id
1 'polypeptide(L)'
;MDTINSTGAALGGTTTTQASREEMRRRRLAALGQAESSTATSAVAAASSSNRCAARHPIYDLCDSDDDVKDDNPRTPVASNESDSDDDDSVNLLDYATVPPSQSTLSALYASSNSRKRPAAALSSIDPTSPANFQIVTYNLWFQTVHPTERMEAIAQILAQCHQPDSPLVMVGFQEVIPPLASVLFPALERQGYTIVQQPIKWVPYGCAMAIRNDVATILDSGFRPFRHSNMDRGILYARIRLSTAQEILLTTTHLESWAGEDHPGSTQRQSQILEMEAFCVQTVSKHPNVHCAVITGDLNWDDERARSAGPDPVMLGHLKEPWKDAWVHLHGDNKKAVGYTYDSKLNPMLGGNLRRRFDRILLYPDNASQVKHTEFLGKEALPGLSWEKTNPYNNSVRSVPITPSDHFGLLAQITVEANLK
;
A
#
# COMPACT_ATOMS: atom_id res chain seq x y z
N MET A 1 -46.76 -5.74 -45.90
CA MET A 1 -45.90 -5.67 -47.09
C MET A 1 -45.39 -4.24 -47.18
N ASP A 2 -44.08 -4.12 -47.06
CA ASP A 2 -43.18 -3.14 -47.70
C ASP A 2 -43.26 -1.67 -47.23
N THR A 3 -42.40 -1.26 -46.29
CA THR A 3 -40.99 -0.79 -46.40
C THR A 3 -40.88 0.71 -46.62
N ILE A 4 -40.47 1.43 -45.56
CA ILE A 4 -39.97 2.80 -45.63
C ILE A 4 -38.57 2.82 -45.02
N ASN A 5 -37.62 3.29 -45.81
CA ASN A 5 -36.23 3.55 -45.46
C ASN A 5 -36.13 4.65 -44.39
N SER A 6 -35.34 4.40 -43.35
CA SER A 6 -34.79 5.42 -42.48
C SER A 6 -33.31 5.14 -42.26
N THR A 7 -32.46 5.95 -42.88
CA THR A 7 -31.02 6.04 -42.65
C THR A 7 -30.76 6.58 -41.24
N GLY A 8 -30.28 5.72 -40.34
CA GLY A 8 -29.80 6.08 -39.01
C GLY A 8 -28.34 6.50 -39.02
N ALA A 9 -28.07 7.71 -38.54
CA ALA A 9 -26.74 8.21 -38.23
C ALA A 9 -26.12 7.42 -37.06
N ALA A 10 -24.95 6.82 -37.27
CA ALA A 10 -24.16 6.20 -36.22
C ALA A 10 -23.28 7.28 -35.55
N LEU A 11 -23.60 7.60 -34.30
CA LEU A 11 -22.74 8.36 -33.39
C LEU A 11 -21.61 7.45 -32.91
N GLY A 12 -20.38 7.79 -33.31
CA GLY A 12 -19.16 7.19 -32.79
C GLY A 12 -18.79 7.78 -31.43
N GLY A 13 -18.31 6.93 -30.52
CA GLY A 13 -17.75 7.36 -29.25
C GLY A 13 -17.51 6.23 -28.26
N THR A 14 -16.47 5.41 -28.47
CA THR A 14 -15.93 4.51 -27.42
C THR A 14 -14.45 4.13 -27.59
N THR A 15 -13.70 4.71 -28.53
CA THR A 15 -12.32 4.26 -28.83
C THR A 15 -11.21 4.99 -28.07
N THR A 16 -11.47 6.12 -27.43
CA THR A 16 -10.41 6.99 -26.85
C THR A 16 -9.92 6.55 -25.47
N THR A 17 -10.77 5.96 -24.63
CA THR A 17 -10.40 5.55 -23.25
C THR A 17 -9.66 4.22 -23.19
N GLN A 18 -9.94 3.27 -24.09
CA GLN A 18 -9.17 2.03 -24.19
C GLN A 18 -7.77 2.26 -24.77
N ALA A 19 -7.65 3.15 -25.76
CA ALA A 19 -6.36 3.50 -26.37
C ALA A 19 -5.39 4.12 -25.36
N SER A 20 -5.89 4.97 -24.44
CA SER A 20 -5.08 5.57 -23.37
C SER A 20 -4.54 4.55 -22.36
N ARG A 21 -5.35 3.55 -21.97
CA ARG A 21 -4.93 2.48 -21.04
C ARG A 21 -3.87 1.56 -21.65
N GLU A 22 -4.02 1.20 -22.92
CA GLU A 22 -3.07 0.33 -23.64
C GLU A 22 -1.71 1.03 -23.88
N GLU A 23 -1.75 2.33 -24.22
CA GLU A 23 -0.56 3.18 -24.39
C GLU A 23 0.23 3.32 -23.08
N MET A 24 -0.47 3.53 -21.96
CA MET A 24 0.14 3.65 -20.63
C MET A 24 0.74 2.32 -20.17
N ARG A 25 0.05 1.19 -20.43
CA ARG A 25 0.57 -0.17 -20.21
C ARG A 25 1.85 -0.44 -21.01
N ARG A 26 1.90 -0.02 -22.27
CA ARG A 26 3.10 -0.16 -23.13
C ARG A 26 4.31 0.63 -22.61
N ARG A 27 4.10 1.88 -22.18
CA ARG A 27 5.16 2.71 -21.60
C ARG A 27 5.71 2.11 -20.29
N ARG A 28 4.85 1.47 -19.50
CA ARG A 28 5.21 0.80 -18.24
C ARG A 28 6.02 -0.48 -18.43
N LEU A 29 5.67 -1.31 -19.42
CA LEU A 29 6.44 -2.50 -19.79
C LEU A 29 7.83 -2.14 -20.33
N ALA A 30 7.96 -1.01 -21.03
CA ALA A 30 9.26 -0.53 -21.51
C ALA A 30 10.18 -0.06 -20.37
N ALA A 31 9.64 0.54 -19.32
CA ALA A 31 10.40 0.96 -18.14
C ALA A 31 10.94 -0.23 -17.32
N LEU A 32 10.27 -1.38 -17.37
CA LEU A 32 10.66 -2.61 -16.67
C LEU A 32 11.72 -3.46 -17.40
N GLY A 33 12.01 -3.14 -18.67
CA GLY A 33 12.89 -3.93 -19.55
C GLY A 33 14.31 -3.39 -19.73
N GLN A 34 14.70 -2.28 -19.10
CA GLN A 34 16.04 -1.72 -19.22
C GLN A 34 16.94 -2.11 -18.04
N ALA A 35 17.20 -3.41 -17.92
CA ALA A 35 18.32 -3.90 -17.14
C ALA A 35 18.75 -5.25 -17.73
N GLU A 36 19.54 -5.23 -18.80
CA GLU A 36 20.66 -6.18 -18.99
C GLU A 36 21.52 -5.88 -20.24
N SER A 37 22.82 -6.10 -20.06
CA SER A 37 23.91 -6.25 -21.05
C SER A 37 24.82 -5.03 -21.31
N SER A 38 25.91 -4.96 -20.53
CA SER A 38 27.17 -4.38 -20.99
C SER A 38 28.35 -5.23 -20.53
N THR A 39 28.94 -6.01 -21.43
CA THR A 39 30.35 -6.43 -21.37
C THR A 39 30.98 -6.42 -22.77
N ALA A 40 31.96 -5.52 -22.93
CA ALA A 40 33.22 -5.49 -23.73
C ALA A 40 33.34 -6.37 -25.02
N THR A 41 33.97 -5.99 -26.14
CA THR A 41 35.02 -4.98 -26.46
C THR A 41 35.24 -4.90 -27.99
N SER A 42 35.67 -3.72 -28.48
CA SER A 42 36.75 -3.48 -29.46
C SER A 42 36.43 -2.41 -30.53
N ALA A 43 37.45 -1.61 -30.81
CA ALA A 43 37.44 -0.33 -31.52
C ALA A 43 37.49 -0.45 -33.06
N VAL A 44 37.02 0.59 -33.77
CA VAL A 44 37.82 1.48 -34.66
C VAL A 44 36.90 2.34 -35.58
N ALA A 45 37.18 3.66 -35.57
CA ALA A 45 37.01 4.73 -36.57
C ALA A 45 35.65 5.17 -37.19
N ALA A 46 35.30 6.40 -36.82
CA ALA A 46 35.06 7.60 -37.66
C ALA A 46 33.89 7.71 -38.69
N ALA A 47 33.05 8.72 -38.42
CA ALA A 47 32.59 9.81 -39.32
C ALA A 47 31.05 10.01 -39.43
N SER A 48 30.62 11.14 -38.86
CA SER A 48 29.54 12.08 -39.24
C SER A 48 28.21 11.57 -39.85
N SER A 49 27.09 11.84 -39.17
CA SER A 49 26.18 12.92 -39.57
C SER A 49 24.94 12.99 -38.65
N SER A 50 24.50 14.23 -38.46
CA SER A 50 23.38 14.71 -37.67
C SER A 50 22.00 14.24 -38.16
N ASN A 51 21.09 13.87 -37.25
CA ASN A 51 19.85 14.63 -37.00
C ASN A 51 18.92 13.93 -35.98
N ARG A 52 18.47 14.75 -35.01
CA ARG A 52 17.12 14.82 -34.39
C ARG A 52 16.44 13.52 -33.93
N CYS A 53 16.16 13.46 -32.63
CA CYS A 53 14.86 13.84 -32.03
C CYS A 53 14.74 13.07 -30.69
N ALA A 54 15.23 13.64 -29.59
CA ALA A 54 15.13 13.00 -28.29
C ALA A 54 13.76 13.34 -27.68
N ALA A 55 12.81 12.41 -27.85
CA ALA A 55 11.60 12.37 -27.06
C ALA A 55 11.97 12.15 -25.60
N ARG A 56 11.56 13.10 -24.74
CA ARG A 56 11.71 13.03 -23.29
C ARG A 56 10.81 11.92 -22.74
N HIS A 57 11.38 10.99 -21.99
CA HIS A 57 10.64 10.07 -21.11
C HIS A 57 10.86 10.52 -19.66
N PRO A 58 9.81 10.82 -18.87
CA PRO A 58 9.96 11.03 -17.46
C PRO A 58 10.03 9.68 -16.75
N ILE A 59 11.16 9.45 -16.08
CA ILE A 59 11.29 8.47 -15.00
C ILE A 59 10.67 9.16 -13.78
N TYR A 60 9.50 8.70 -13.34
CA TYR A 60 8.86 9.23 -12.14
C TYR A 60 9.49 8.57 -10.90
N ASP A 61 10.54 9.20 -10.38
CA ASP A 61 10.94 9.06 -8.98
C ASP A 61 10.17 10.14 -8.20
N LEU A 62 9.42 9.78 -7.16
CA LEU A 62 8.63 10.71 -6.32
C LEU A 62 9.52 11.65 -5.47
N CYS A 63 10.81 11.69 -5.75
CA CYS A 63 11.78 12.51 -5.05
C CYS A 63 11.84 13.92 -5.66
N ASP A 64 11.56 14.92 -4.82
CA ASP A 64 11.70 16.37 -5.02
C ASP A 64 10.64 17.07 -5.87
N SER A 65 9.49 17.39 -5.27
CA SER A 65 8.82 18.67 -5.55
C SER A 65 8.92 19.55 -4.31
N ASP A 66 9.92 20.43 -4.29
CA ASP A 66 9.73 21.89 -4.14
C ASP A 66 10.98 22.61 -3.59
N ASP A 67 11.27 23.73 -4.25
CA ASP A 67 12.28 24.73 -3.96
C ASP A 67 12.07 25.43 -2.59
N ASP A 68 13.07 25.34 -1.71
CA ASP A 68 13.19 26.26 -0.56
C ASP A 68 13.86 27.56 -1.01
N VAL A 69 13.03 28.56 -1.37
CA VAL A 69 13.48 29.95 -1.44
C VAL A 69 13.64 30.50 -0.03
N LYS A 70 14.80 31.13 0.19
CA LYS A 70 15.34 31.63 1.45
C LYS A 70 14.36 32.52 2.24
N ASP A 71 14.34 32.27 3.55
CA ASP A 71 13.82 33.13 4.61
C ASP A 71 14.45 34.53 4.55
N ASP A 72 13.62 35.57 4.51
CA ASP A 72 13.97 36.91 5.00
C ASP A 72 12.78 37.48 5.81
N ASN A 73 13.16 38.04 6.97
CA ASN A 73 12.36 38.42 8.14
C ASN A 73 11.15 39.38 7.89
N PRO A 74 10.20 39.49 8.85
CA PRO A 74 8.86 40.02 8.63
C PRO A 74 8.76 41.54 8.77
N ARG A 75 7.88 42.13 7.97
CA ARG A 75 7.23 43.41 8.28
C ARG A 75 5.72 43.26 8.08
N THR A 76 4.99 43.29 9.19
CA THR A 76 3.57 43.71 9.24
C THR A 76 3.47 45.17 8.73
N PRO A 77 2.39 45.57 8.03
CA PRO A 77 1.12 45.88 8.71
C PRO A 77 -0.21 45.70 7.93
N VAL A 78 -1.27 45.46 8.72
CA VAL A 78 -2.63 46.05 8.68
C VAL A 78 -3.65 45.71 7.56
N ALA A 79 -4.81 45.28 8.07
CA ALA A 79 -6.16 45.07 7.54
C ALA A 79 -6.69 45.95 6.38
N SER A 80 -7.55 45.35 5.55
CA SER A 80 -8.86 45.90 5.17
C SER A 80 -9.77 44.81 4.57
N ASN A 81 -11.07 44.95 4.82
CA ASN A 81 -12.20 44.10 4.44
C ASN A 81 -12.60 44.22 2.96
N GLU A 82 -13.46 43.26 2.53
CA GLU A 82 -14.53 43.29 1.50
C GLU A 82 -14.44 42.02 0.60
N SER A 83 -15.26 40.97 0.85
CA SER A 83 -16.64 40.70 0.35
C SER A 83 -16.72 40.45 -1.16
N ASP A 84 -16.95 39.18 -1.55
CA ASP A 84 -18.15 38.72 -2.30
C ASP A 84 -17.90 37.46 -3.15
N SER A 85 -19.03 36.76 -3.38
CA SER A 85 -19.37 35.69 -4.33
C SER A 85 -18.87 34.26 -4.09
N ASP A 86 -19.72 33.49 -3.42
CA ASP A 86 -20.48 32.35 -3.97
C ASP A 86 -19.93 31.69 -5.25
N ASP A 87 -19.48 30.43 -5.11
CA ASP A 87 -19.74 29.37 -6.09
C ASP A 87 -19.86 28.02 -5.34
N ASP A 88 -21.10 27.56 -5.29
CA ASP A 88 -21.60 26.35 -4.65
C ASP A 88 -21.47 25.16 -5.62
N ASP A 89 -20.35 24.44 -5.56
CA ASP A 89 -20.19 23.12 -6.21
C ASP A 89 -20.54 21.99 -5.22
N SER A 90 -21.80 21.98 -4.76
CA SER A 90 -22.37 20.86 -4.03
C SER A 90 -22.65 19.67 -4.97
N VAL A 91 -21.63 18.82 -5.14
CA VAL A 91 -21.83 17.48 -5.73
C VAL A 91 -22.68 16.61 -4.82
N ASN A 92 -23.89 16.31 -5.29
CA ASN A 92 -24.92 15.55 -4.60
C ASN A 92 -24.47 14.09 -4.35
N LEU A 93 -24.05 13.77 -3.13
CA LEU A 93 -23.36 12.53 -2.72
C LEU A 93 -24.32 11.44 -2.18
N LEU A 94 -25.57 11.43 -2.65
CA LEU A 94 -26.68 10.67 -2.04
C LEU A 94 -27.20 9.44 -2.81
N ASP A 95 -26.55 9.00 -3.88
CA ASP A 95 -27.01 7.82 -4.67
C ASP A 95 -26.16 6.54 -4.51
N TYR A 96 -25.43 6.40 -3.40
CA TYR A 96 -24.71 5.16 -3.08
C TYR A 96 -25.53 4.23 -2.18
N ALA A 97 -26.65 3.74 -2.68
CA ALA A 97 -27.32 2.56 -2.14
C ALA A 97 -27.99 1.74 -3.26
N THR A 98 -27.84 0.42 -3.16
CA THR A 98 -28.52 -0.63 -3.93
C THR A 98 -28.17 -0.81 -5.41
N VAL A 99 -27.04 -1.49 -5.67
CA VAL A 99 -26.86 -2.35 -6.86
C VAL A 99 -26.30 -3.70 -6.39
N PRO A 100 -26.89 -4.84 -6.79
CA PRO A 100 -26.50 -6.15 -6.28
C PRO A 100 -25.07 -6.54 -6.72
N PRO A 101 -24.37 -7.37 -5.95
CA PRO A 101 -23.00 -7.76 -6.26
C PRO A 101 -22.96 -8.54 -7.59
N SER A 102 -22.18 -8.02 -8.54
CA SER A 102 -21.77 -8.75 -9.73
C SER A 102 -20.99 -10.00 -9.32
N GLN A 103 -21.35 -11.12 -9.95
CA GLN A 103 -20.92 -12.48 -9.63
C GLN A 103 -19.42 -12.60 -9.33
N SER A 104 -19.11 -13.15 -8.16
CA SER A 104 -17.76 -13.54 -7.77
C SER A 104 -17.28 -14.67 -8.69
N THR A 105 -16.24 -14.42 -9.46
CA THR A 105 -15.45 -15.49 -10.07
C THR A 105 -14.61 -16.14 -8.98
N LEU A 106 -15.17 -17.15 -8.32
CA LEU A 106 -14.42 -18.09 -7.47
C LEU A 106 -13.37 -18.78 -8.34
N SER A 107 -12.14 -18.28 -8.30
CA SER A 107 -10.98 -19.01 -8.82
C SER A 107 -10.45 -19.85 -7.68
N ALA A 108 -10.81 -21.13 -7.68
CA ALA A 108 -10.22 -22.12 -6.79
C ALA A 108 -8.70 -22.19 -7.04
N LEU A 109 -7.92 -21.64 -6.13
CA LEU A 109 -6.49 -21.90 -6.08
C LEU A 109 -6.27 -23.18 -5.27
N TYR A 110 -5.55 -24.12 -5.88
CA TYR A 110 -5.15 -25.38 -5.27
C TYR A 110 -4.23 -25.11 -4.07
N ALA A 111 -4.81 -25.13 -2.87
CA ALA A 111 -4.03 -25.30 -1.66
C ALA A 111 -3.51 -26.74 -1.60
N SER A 112 -2.20 -26.91 -1.70
CA SER A 112 -1.52 -28.19 -1.46
C SER A 112 -1.79 -28.61 -0.01
N SER A 113 -2.70 -29.57 0.18
CA SER A 113 -3.08 -30.11 1.48
C SER A 113 -1.97 -31.01 2.04
N ASN A 114 -1.01 -30.43 2.74
CA ASN A 114 -0.20 -31.16 3.72
C ASN A 114 -0.52 -30.62 5.12
N SER A 115 -1.73 -30.91 5.60
CA SER A 115 -2.08 -30.68 7.00
C SER A 115 -1.39 -31.73 7.86
N ARG A 116 -0.22 -31.40 8.44
CA ARG A 116 0.23 -32.12 9.64
C ARG A 116 -0.80 -31.86 10.73
N LYS A 117 -1.61 -32.86 11.07
CA LYS A 117 -2.52 -32.83 12.21
C LYS A 117 -1.71 -32.50 13.47
N ARG A 118 -1.99 -31.35 14.11
CA ARG A 118 -1.53 -31.11 15.49
C ARG A 118 -2.11 -32.20 16.39
N PRO A 119 -1.37 -32.69 17.39
CA PRO A 119 -1.94 -33.57 18.40
C PRO A 119 -3.03 -32.82 19.17
N ALA A 120 -4.20 -33.44 19.31
CA ALA A 120 -5.39 -32.88 19.95
C ALA A 120 -5.17 -32.43 21.42
N ALA A 121 -4.06 -32.83 22.05
CA ALA A 121 -3.71 -32.51 23.42
C ALA A 121 -3.27 -31.04 23.65
N ALA A 122 -2.92 -30.28 22.61
CA ALA A 122 -2.54 -28.86 22.74
C ALA A 122 -3.73 -27.88 22.65
N LEU A 123 -4.93 -28.38 22.35
CA LEU A 123 -6.15 -27.57 22.24
C LEU A 123 -6.98 -27.52 23.54
N SER A 124 -6.68 -28.37 24.53
CA SER A 124 -7.46 -28.48 25.76
C SER A 124 -7.12 -27.45 26.85
N SER A 125 -6.18 -26.53 26.59
CA SER A 125 -5.80 -25.46 27.52
C SER A 125 -5.99 -24.04 26.95
N ILE A 126 -6.62 -23.92 25.78
CA ILE A 126 -6.95 -22.61 25.21
C ILE A 126 -8.20 -22.15 25.93
N ASP A 127 -8.06 -21.15 26.79
CA ASP A 127 -9.19 -20.41 27.33
C ASP A 127 -9.68 -19.42 26.26
N PRO A 128 -10.82 -19.67 25.60
CA PRO A 128 -11.37 -18.75 24.58
C PRO A 128 -11.79 -17.40 25.18
N THR A 129 -11.77 -17.26 26.51
CA THR A 129 -12.06 -16.02 27.24
C THR A 129 -10.81 -15.18 27.52
N SER A 130 -9.62 -15.65 27.11
CA SER A 130 -8.39 -14.85 27.23
C SER A 130 -8.22 -13.88 26.05
N PRO A 131 -7.86 -12.61 26.30
CA PRO A 131 -7.53 -11.64 25.25
C PRO A 131 -6.45 -12.15 24.32
N ALA A 132 -6.57 -11.84 23.04
CA ALA A 132 -5.58 -12.21 22.03
C ALA A 132 -4.55 -11.09 21.87
N ASN A 133 -3.31 -11.34 22.27
CA ASN A 133 -2.18 -10.45 22.03
C ASN A 133 -1.40 -10.91 20.81
N PHE A 134 -1.16 -10.02 19.85
CA PHE A 134 -0.40 -10.33 18.64
C PHE A 134 0.19 -9.07 18.01
N GLN A 135 1.07 -9.26 17.04
CA GLN A 135 1.62 -8.18 16.23
C GLN A 135 1.17 -8.29 14.78
N ILE A 136 1.04 -7.14 14.13
CA ILE A 136 0.84 -6.98 12.68
C ILE A 136 1.92 -6.04 12.15
N VAL A 137 2.41 -6.31 10.94
CA VAL A 137 3.31 -5.42 10.20
C VAL A 137 2.71 -5.05 8.85
N THR A 138 2.93 -3.82 8.38
CA THR A 138 2.79 -3.42 6.97
C THR A 138 4.11 -2.91 6.43
N TYR A 139 4.42 -3.23 5.17
CA TYR A 139 5.72 -2.91 4.59
C TYR A 139 5.65 -2.81 3.05
N ASN A 140 5.75 -1.59 2.51
CA ASN A 140 5.99 -1.38 1.08
C ASN A 140 7.43 -1.80 0.74
N LEU A 141 7.61 -2.71 -0.23
CA LEU A 141 8.90 -3.34 -0.54
C LEU A 141 9.80 -2.53 -1.46
N TRP A 142 9.30 -1.46 -2.08
CA TRP A 142 9.94 -0.77 -3.19
C TRP A 142 10.20 -1.71 -4.37
N PHE A 143 9.37 -1.63 -5.40
CA PHE A 143 9.40 -2.56 -6.55
C PHE A 143 10.70 -2.55 -7.38
N GLN A 144 11.70 -1.74 -7.05
CA GLN A 144 12.95 -1.65 -7.80
C GLN A 144 13.77 -2.94 -7.69
N THR A 145 14.49 -3.31 -8.75
CA THR A 145 15.31 -4.55 -8.79
C THR A 145 16.75 -4.31 -8.36
N VAL A 146 17.00 -3.27 -7.56
CA VAL A 146 18.32 -2.96 -7.00
C VAL A 146 18.56 -3.83 -5.76
N HIS A 147 19.65 -4.61 -5.75
CA HIS A 147 20.01 -5.56 -4.68
C HIS A 147 18.82 -6.35 -4.11
N PRO A 148 17.98 -6.99 -4.96
CA PRO A 148 16.70 -7.53 -4.54
C PRO A 148 16.88 -8.68 -3.53
N THR A 149 17.95 -9.47 -3.67
CA THR A 149 18.24 -10.58 -2.77
C THR A 149 18.54 -10.07 -1.38
N GLU A 150 19.51 -9.17 -1.26
CA GLU A 150 19.99 -8.63 0.01
C GLU A 150 18.89 -7.84 0.73
N ARG A 151 18.11 -7.04 -0.01
CA ARG A 151 16.95 -6.33 0.55
C ARG A 151 15.90 -7.28 1.11
N MET A 152 15.49 -8.29 0.34
CA MET A 152 14.44 -9.21 0.78
C MET A 152 14.90 -10.15 1.89
N GLU A 153 16.16 -10.58 1.88
CA GLU A 153 16.76 -11.34 2.99
C GLU A 153 16.81 -10.51 4.28
N ALA A 154 17.20 -9.23 4.18
CA ALA A 154 17.18 -8.32 5.32
C ALA A 154 15.78 -8.14 5.89
N ILE A 155 14.75 -7.95 5.04
CA ILE A 155 13.35 -7.88 5.49
C ILE A 155 12.95 -9.17 6.20
N ALA A 156 13.25 -10.35 5.62
CA ALA A 156 12.93 -11.62 6.24
C ALA A 156 13.62 -11.80 7.61
N GLN A 157 14.87 -11.33 7.76
CA GLN A 157 15.60 -11.37 9.03
C GLN A 157 15.02 -10.41 10.07
N ILE A 158 14.66 -9.18 9.67
CA ILE A 158 14.00 -8.20 10.55
C ILE A 158 12.69 -8.79 11.09
N LEU A 159 11.85 -9.35 10.21
CA LEU A 159 10.55 -9.93 10.59
C LEU A 159 10.69 -11.14 11.52
N ALA A 160 11.76 -11.94 11.37
CA ALA A 160 12.04 -13.05 12.27
C ALA A 160 12.31 -12.59 13.71
N GLN A 161 12.88 -11.39 13.89
CA GLN A 161 13.18 -10.81 15.20
C GLN A 161 11.95 -10.18 15.88
N CYS A 162 10.93 -9.81 15.11
CA CYS A 162 9.70 -9.24 15.67
C CYS A 162 8.89 -10.26 16.47
N HIS A 163 8.89 -11.54 16.06
CA HIS A 163 8.06 -12.57 16.67
C HIS A 163 8.42 -12.81 18.15
N GLN A 164 7.47 -12.54 19.05
CA GLN A 164 7.59 -12.78 20.49
C GLN A 164 6.62 -13.86 20.96
N PRO A 165 6.99 -14.75 21.92
CA PRO A 165 6.09 -15.80 22.43
C PRO A 165 4.76 -15.27 22.97
N ASP A 166 4.80 -14.16 23.72
CA ASP A 166 3.61 -13.57 24.37
C ASP A 166 2.81 -12.64 23.44
N SER A 167 3.37 -12.30 22.28
CA SER A 167 2.75 -11.41 21.30
C SER A 167 3.27 -11.76 19.91
N PRO A 168 2.85 -12.90 19.34
CA PRO A 168 3.39 -13.41 18.09
C PRO A 168 3.09 -12.46 16.92
N LEU A 169 4.05 -12.32 16.01
CA LEU A 169 3.81 -11.71 14.70
C LEU A 169 2.89 -12.64 13.88
N VAL A 170 1.63 -12.23 13.75
CA VAL A 170 0.58 -13.00 13.09
C VAL A 170 0.56 -12.73 11.59
N MET A 171 0.70 -11.47 11.19
CA MET A 171 0.56 -11.06 9.80
C MET A 171 1.57 -9.98 9.40
N VAL A 172 2.05 -10.10 8.16
CA VAL A 172 2.79 -9.06 7.46
C VAL A 172 2.11 -8.76 6.13
N GLY A 173 1.68 -7.51 5.92
CA GLY A 173 1.12 -7.02 4.67
C GLY A 173 2.20 -6.34 3.84
N PHE A 174 2.36 -6.77 2.59
CA PHE A 174 3.34 -6.23 1.65
C PHE A 174 2.68 -5.50 0.49
N GLN A 175 3.31 -4.41 0.08
CA GLN A 175 2.97 -3.64 -1.12
C GLN A 175 4.15 -3.66 -2.10
N GLU A 176 3.88 -3.35 -3.37
CA GLU A 176 4.90 -3.30 -4.43
C GLU A 176 5.67 -4.61 -4.66
N VAL A 177 4.99 -5.74 -4.43
CA VAL A 177 5.56 -7.06 -4.67
C VAL A 177 5.67 -7.30 -6.17
N ILE A 178 6.90 -7.56 -6.64
CA ILE A 178 7.19 -8.03 -8.00
C ILE A 178 7.78 -9.44 -7.98
N PRO A 179 7.73 -10.21 -9.09
CA PRO A 179 8.24 -11.59 -9.12
C PRO A 179 9.70 -11.74 -8.66
N PRO A 180 10.67 -10.87 -9.02
CA PRO A 180 12.04 -10.94 -8.49
C PRO A 180 12.10 -10.86 -6.96
N LEU A 181 11.40 -9.90 -6.35
CA LEU A 181 11.37 -9.75 -4.89
C LEU A 181 10.69 -10.94 -4.21
N ALA A 182 9.53 -11.37 -4.75
CA ALA A 182 8.79 -12.53 -4.28
C ALA A 182 9.62 -13.82 -4.29
N SER A 183 10.47 -13.99 -5.31
CA SER A 183 11.29 -15.21 -5.48
C SER A 183 12.30 -15.41 -4.35
N VAL A 184 12.66 -14.34 -3.63
CA VAL A 184 13.57 -14.38 -2.48
C VAL A 184 12.79 -14.33 -1.17
N LEU A 185 11.87 -13.37 -1.03
CA LEU A 185 11.17 -13.11 0.22
C LEU A 185 10.25 -14.27 0.63
N PHE A 186 9.45 -14.80 -0.30
CA PHE A 186 8.43 -15.78 0.05
C PHE A 186 9.01 -17.11 0.53
N PRO A 187 10.01 -17.71 -0.15
CA PRO A 187 10.66 -18.91 0.39
C PRO A 187 11.30 -18.67 1.76
N ALA A 188 11.84 -17.48 2.01
CA ALA A 188 12.40 -17.14 3.32
C ALA A 188 11.33 -17.09 4.42
N LEU A 189 10.16 -16.48 4.14
CA LEU A 189 9.03 -16.43 5.07
C LEU A 189 8.36 -17.81 5.25
N GLU A 190 8.21 -18.60 4.19
CA GLU A 190 7.66 -19.95 4.27
C GLU A 190 8.51 -20.86 5.17
N ARG A 191 9.84 -20.75 5.10
CA ARG A 191 10.77 -21.43 6.03
C ARG A 191 10.58 -20.99 7.48
N GLN A 192 10.09 -19.77 7.72
CA GLN A 192 9.73 -19.26 9.04
C GLN A 192 8.30 -19.63 9.47
N GLY A 193 7.58 -20.42 8.68
CA GLY A 193 6.25 -20.92 9.02
C GLY A 193 5.10 -20.02 8.57
N TYR A 194 5.32 -19.11 7.63
CA TYR A 194 4.26 -18.30 7.04
C TYR A 194 3.61 -19.00 5.84
N THR A 195 2.30 -18.82 5.68
CA THR A 195 1.59 -19.03 4.42
C THR A 195 1.37 -17.70 3.73
N ILE A 196 1.61 -17.65 2.43
CA ILE A 196 1.51 -16.43 1.64
C ILE A 196 0.19 -16.41 0.86
N VAL A 197 -0.58 -15.35 1.05
CA VAL A 197 -1.75 -14.97 0.24
C VAL A 197 -1.31 -13.83 -0.68
N GLN A 198 -1.65 -13.88 -1.97
CA GLN A 198 -1.14 -12.90 -2.94
C GLN A 198 -2.28 -12.36 -3.81
N GLN A 199 -2.17 -11.09 -4.19
CA GLN A 199 -2.94 -10.57 -5.31
C GLN A 199 -2.62 -11.40 -6.57
N PRO A 200 -3.62 -11.80 -7.37
CA PRO A 200 -3.35 -12.45 -8.65
C PRO A 200 -2.63 -11.50 -9.62
N ILE A 201 -1.32 -11.68 -9.78
CA ILE A 201 -0.49 -10.93 -10.72
C ILE A 201 -0.54 -11.66 -12.08
N LYS A 202 -1.57 -11.41 -12.89
CA LYS A 202 -1.67 -11.98 -14.26
C LYS A 202 -1.16 -11.03 -15.34
N TRP A 203 -1.46 -9.74 -15.20
CA TRP A 203 -1.20 -8.73 -16.24
C TRP A 203 -0.65 -7.41 -15.67
N VAL A 204 -0.38 -7.40 -14.37
CA VAL A 204 0.08 -6.23 -13.61
C VAL A 204 1.54 -6.40 -13.25
N PRO A 205 2.33 -5.31 -13.23
CA PRO A 205 3.77 -5.41 -12.99
C PRO A 205 4.12 -5.68 -11.53
N TYR A 206 3.23 -5.35 -10.59
CA TYR A 206 3.36 -5.61 -9.15
C TYR A 206 1.98 -5.81 -8.52
N GLY A 207 1.95 -6.21 -7.25
CA GLY A 207 0.72 -6.28 -6.45
C GLY A 207 0.99 -6.30 -4.95
N CYS A 208 -0.03 -6.62 -4.17
CA CYS A 208 0.08 -6.85 -2.74
C CYS A 208 0.27 -8.34 -2.42
N ALA A 209 0.91 -8.63 -1.28
CA ALA A 209 0.93 -9.96 -0.67
C ALA A 209 0.71 -9.86 0.84
N MET A 210 0.35 -10.97 1.46
CA MET A 210 0.12 -11.08 2.90
C MET A 210 0.73 -12.40 3.37
N ALA A 211 1.65 -12.33 4.33
CA ALA A 211 2.20 -13.49 5.01
C ALA A 211 1.47 -13.70 6.35
N ILE A 212 0.90 -14.88 6.56
CA ILE A 212 0.15 -15.24 7.78
C ILE A 212 0.82 -16.43 8.46
N ARG A 213 1.10 -16.32 9.76
CA ARG A 213 1.89 -17.32 10.48
C ARG A 213 1.05 -18.54 10.89
N ASN A 214 1.47 -19.73 10.47
CA ASN A 214 0.64 -20.95 10.52
C ASN A 214 0.54 -21.62 11.89
N ASP A 215 1.46 -21.34 12.80
CA ASP A 215 1.50 -21.89 14.17
C ASP A 215 0.54 -21.16 15.12
N VAL A 216 0.24 -19.89 14.85
CA VAL A 216 -0.60 -19.01 15.67
C VAL A 216 -1.91 -18.60 15.02
N ALA A 217 -2.08 -18.82 13.72
CA ALA A 217 -3.31 -18.50 12.99
C ALA A 217 -3.68 -19.57 11.96
N THR A 218 -4.98 -19.77 11.75
CA THR A 218 -5.54 -20.58 10.66
C THR A 218 -6.33 -19.67 9.72
N ILE A 219 -6.02 -19.72 8.42
CA ILE A 219 -6.79 -19.01 7.40
C ILE A 219 -8.13 -19.72 7.18
N LEU A 220 -9.24 -19.00 7.36
CA LEU A 220 -10.61 -19.49 7.15
C LEU A 220 -11.09 -19.22 5.73
N ASP A 221 -10.81 -18.02 5.23
CA ASP A 221 -10.95 -17.65 3.83
C ASP A 221 -9.95 -16.55 3.49
N SER A 222 -9.69 -16.36 2.20
CA SER A 222 -8.87 -15.28 1.69
C SER A 222 -9.25 -14.98 0.25
N GLY A 223 -8.85 -13.80 -0.22
CA GLY A 223 -9.12 -13.40 -1.59
C GLY A 223 -8.59 -12.02 -1.93
N PHE A 224 -8.79 -11.64 -3.19
CA PHE A 224 -8.47 -10.33 -3.71
C PHE A 224 -9.70 -9.73 -4.36
N ARG A 225 -10.01 -8.48 -4.02
CA ARG A 225 -11.11 -7.71 -4.61
C ARG A 225 -10.55 -6.43 -5.23
N PRO A 226 -10.53 -6.30 -6.57
CA PRO A 226 -10.13 -5.04 -7.21
C PRO A 226 -11.02 -3.88 -6.77
N PHE A 227 -10.45 -2.68 -6.65
CA PHE A 227 -11.24 -1.48 -6.44
C PHE A 227 -11.98 -1.10 -7.72
N ARG A 228 -13.18 -0.53 -7.57
CA ARG A 228 -13.97 -0.06 -8.73
C ARG A 228 -13.28 1.07 -9.49
N HIS A 229 -12.61 1.96 -8.76
CA HIS A 229 -11.96 3.15 -9.29
C HIS A 229 -10.46 3.12 -9.00
N SER A 230 -9.72 2.37 -9.81
CA SER A 230 -8.26 2.42 -9.80
C SER A 230 -7.71 2.56 -11.22
N ASN A 231 -6.69 3.40 -11.36
CA ASN A 231 -5.91 3.52 -12.59
C ASN A 231 -4.61 2.70 -12.52
N MET A 232 -4.29 2.16 -11.35
CA MET A 232 -3.04 1.45 -11.06
C MET A 232 -3.26 0.02 -10.56
N ASP A 233 -4.42 -0.58 -10.88
CA ASP A 233 -4.79 -1.98 -10.57
C ASP A 233 -4.77 -2.32 -9.07
N ARG A 234 -5.24 -1.37 -8.25
CA ARG A 234 -5.31 -1.49 -6.79
C ARG A 234 -6.52 -2.31 -6.35
N GLY A 235 -6.45 -2.87 -5.14
CA GLY A 235 -7.55 -3.63 -4.55
C GLY A 235 -7.31 -4.03 -3.10
N ILE A 236 -8.26 -4.78 -2.57
CA ILE A 236 -8.27 -5.30 -1.20
C ILE A 236 -7.76 -6.75 -1.25
N LEU A 237 -6.57 -6.99 -0.72
CA LEU A 237 -6.13 -8.34 -0.40
C LEU A 237 -6.56 -8.65 1.03
N TYR A 238 -7.34 -9.71 1.23
CA TYR A 238 -7.90 -10.03 2.54
C TYR A 238 -7.69 -11.49 2.93
N ALA A 239 -7.67 -11.72 4.24
CA ALA A 239 -7.77 -13.04 4.83
C ALA A 239 -8.55 -12.95 6.13
N ARG A 240 -9.60 -13.77 6.26
CA ARG A 240 -10.24 -14.02 7.55
C ARG A 240 -9.51 -15.15 8.23
N ILE A 241 -9.01 -14.90 9.43
CA ILE A 241 -8.22 -15.86 10.19
C ILE A 241 -8.91 -16.20 11.51
N ARG A 242 -8.57 -17.37 12.05
CA ARG A 242 -8.80 -17.72 13.46
C ARG A 242 -7.47 -17.81 14.16
N LEU A 243 -7.30 -17.04 15.23
CA LEU A 243 -6.12 -17.12 16.09
C LEU A 243 -6.14 -18.41 16.91
N SER A 244 -4.97 -18.80 17.41
CA SER A 244 -4.83 -19.94 18.33
C SER A 244 -5.65 -19.77 19.61
N THR A 245 -5.95 -18.54 20.01
CA THR A 245 -6.84 -18.16 21.12
C THR A 245 -8.34 -18.23 20.78
N ALA A 246 -8.68 -18.71 19.58
CA ALA A 246 -10.02 -18.90 19.02
C ALA A 246 -10.75 -17.65 18.49
N GLN A 247 -10.27 -16.43 18.72
CA GLN A 247 -10.86 -15.22 18.12
C GLN A 247 -10.66 -15.20 16.60
N GLU A 248 -11.70 -14.79 15.86
CA GLU A 248 -11.58 -14.54 14.41
C GLU A 248 -11.36 -13.06 14.13
N ILE A 249 -10.49 -12.78 13.15
CA ILE A 249 -10.09 -11.43 12.74
C ILE A 249 -10.10 -11.38 11.21
N LEU A 250 -10.58 -10.27 10.66
CA LEU A 250 -10.38 -9.94 9.26
C LEU A 250 -9.10 -9.12 9.11
N LEU A 251 -8.13 -9.65 8.37
CA LEU A 251 -6.92 -8.94 8.01
C LEU A 251 -7.02 -8.48 6.56
N THR A 252 -6.67 -7.23 6.29
CA THR A 252 -6.59 -6.70 4.93
C THR A 252 -5.28 -5.94 4.73
N THR A 253 -4.76 -5.98 3.50
CA THR A 253 -3.66 -5.13 3.05
C THR A 253 -4.01 -4.53 1.69
N THR A 254 -3.58 -3.30 1.44
CA THR A 254 -3.75 -2.63 0.15
C THR A 254 -2.55 -1.75 -0.18
N HIS A 255 -2.56 -1.22 -1.39
CA HIS A 255 -1.74 -0.10 -1.78
C HIS A 255 -2.68 0.88 -2.50
N LEU A 256 -3.12 1.95 -1.83
CA LEU A 256 -4.07 2.92 -2.42
C LEU A 256 -3.42 3.71 -3.56
N GLU A 257 -4.25 4.35 -4.37
CA GLU A 257 -3.82 5.10 -5.56
C GLU A 257 -2.69 6.09 -5.24
N SER A 258 -1.56 5.94 -5.93
CA SER A 258 -0.41 6.82 -5.76
C SER A 258 -0.58 8.08 -6.63
N TRP A 259 0.24 9.09 -6.35
CA TRP A 259 0.37 10.22 -7.27
C TRP A 259 1.06 9.76 -8.56
N ALA A 260 0.49 10.12 -9.71
CA ALA A 260 0.99 9.72 -11.03
C ALA A 260 1.13 10.91 -12.00
N GLY A 261 1.31 12.12 -11.47
CA GLY A 261 1.35 13.37 -12.23
C GLY A 261 0.28 14.36 -11.79
N GLU A 262 0.41 15.62 -12.22
CA GLU A 262 -0.59 16.67 -11.97
C GLU A 262 -1.97 16.30 -12.52
N ASP A 263 -2.01 15.66 -13.70
CA ASP A 263 -3.25 15.20 -14.34
C ASP A 263 -3.87 13.99 -13.61
N HIS A 264 -3.08 13.28 -12.80
CA HIS A 264 -3.47 12.04 -12.13
C HIS A 264 -2.97 12.04 -10.67
N PRO A 265 -3.50 12.93 -9.81
CA PRO A 265 -3.01 13.09 -8.44
C PRO A 265 -3.41 11.94 -7.50
N GLY A 266 -4.40 11.14 -7.87
CA GLY A 266 -4.85 9.96 -7.13
C GLY A 266 -5.81 10.23 -5.97
N SER A 267 -5.96 11.48 -5.51
CA SER A 267 -6.76 11.85 -4.32
C SER A 267 -8.21 11.35 -4.36
N THR A 268 -8.94 11.61 -5.44
CA THR A 268 -10.34 11.16 -5.59
C THR A 268 -10.44 9.64 -5.60
N GLN A 269 -9.48 8.95 -6.24
CA GLN A 269 -9.42 7.50 -6.25
C GLN A 269 -9.14 6.98 -4.83
N ARG A 270 -8.14 7.51 -4.11
CA ARG A 270 -7.85 7.13 -2.72
C ARG A 270 -9.07 7.26 -1.82
N GLN A 271 -9.81 8.37 -1.92
CA GLN A 271 -11.03 8.59 -1.14
C GLN A 271 -12.11 7.54 -1.45
N SER A 272 -12.37 7.24 -2.72
CA SER A 272 -13.31 6.19 -3.10
C SER A 272 -12.85 4.80 -2.64
N GLN A 273 -11.55 4.54 -2.67
CA GLN A 273 -10.96 3.24 -2.33
C GLN A 273 -11.02 2.97 -0.83
N ILE A 274 -10.67 3.95 0.02
CA ILE A 274 -10.73 3.77 1.48
C ILE A 274 -12.16 3.54 1.97
N LEU A 275 -13.15 4.20 1.35
CA LEU A 275 -14.58 3.94 1.61
C LEU A 275 -15.02 2.55 1.16
N GLU A 276 -14.50 2.04 0.03
CA GLU A 276 -14.76 0.66 -0.40
C GLU A 276 -14.13 -0.36 0.56
N MET A 277 -12.94 -0.06 1.11
CA MET A 277 -12.32 -0.88 2.16
C MET A 277 -13.13 -0.90 3.44
N GLU A 278 -13.57 0.26 3.92
CA GLU A 278 -14.43 0.37 5.10
C GLU A 278 -15.69 -0.47 4.91
N ALA A 279 -16.41 -0.26 3.80
CA ALA A 279 -17.64 -1.00 3.52
C ALA A 279 -17.39 -2.52 3.49
N PHE A 280 -16.29 -2.98 2.89
CA PHE A 280 -15.92 -4.39 2.89
C PHE A 280 -15.69 -4.93 4.31
N CYS A 281 -14.91 -4.22 5.12
CA CYS A 281 -14.59 -4.63 6.48
C CYS A 281 -15.83 -4.67 7.39
N VAL A 282 -16.62 -3.59 7.40
CA VAL A 282 -17.84 -3.46 8.21
C VAL A 282 -18.87 -4.51 7.83
N GLN A 283 -19.08 -4.75 6.53
CA GLN A 283 -19.98 -5.81 6.06
C GLN A 283 -19.48 -7.19 6.46
N THR A 284 -18.18 -7.45 6.42
CA THR A 284 -17.61 -8.75 6.80
C THR A 284 -17.77 -9.01 8.30
N VAL A 285 -17.47 -8.02 9.15
CA VAL A 285 -17.69 -8.11 10.60
C VAL A 285 -19.16 -8.36 10.90
N SER A 286 -20.07 -7.64 10.23
CA SER A 286 -21.53 -7.80 10.42
C SER A 286 -22.03 -9.17 9.96
N LYS A 287 -21.49 -9.70 8.85
CA LYS A 287 -21.89 -10.99 8.27
C LYS A 287 -21.34 -12.19 9.04
N HIS A 288 -20.23 -12.02 9.74
CA HIS A 288 -19.53 -13.10 10.44
C HIS A 288 -19.44 -12.80 11.94
N PRO A 289 -20.42 -13.25 12.76
CA PRO A 289 -20.50 -12.92 14.19
C PRO A 289 -19.30 -13.30 15.06
N ASN A 290 -18.42 -14.16 14.57
CA ASN A 290 -17.19 -14.57 15.26
C ASN A 290 -16.01 -13.64 14.94
N VAL A 291 -16.12 -12.77 13.93
CA VAL A 291 -15.09 -11.79 13.57
C VAL A 291 -15.25 -10.59 14.50
N HIS A 292 -14.32 -10.44 15.42
CA HIS A 292 -14.40 -9.39 16.44
C HIS A 292 -13.74 -8.09 15.99
N CYS A 293 -12.77 -8.19 15.07
CA CYS A 293 -11.97 -7.07 14.62
C CYS A 293 -11.67 -7.21 13.12
N ALA A 294 -11.69 -6.09 12.41
CA ALA A 294 -11.14 -5.93 11.08
C ALA A 294 -9.95 -4.98 11.13
N VAL A 295 -8.90 -5.31 10.37
CA VAL A 295 -7.69 -4.50 10.27
C VAL A 295 -7.47 -4.12 8.82
N ILE A 296 -7.30 -2.81 8.58
CA ILE A 296 -6.77 -2.27 7.33
C ILE A 296 -5.29 -1.98 7.54
N THR A 297 -4.45 -2.60 6.73
CA THR A 297 -3.04 -2.22 6.62
C THR A 297 -2.69 -1.82 5.21
N GLY A 298 -1.57 -1.14 5.05
CA GLY A 298 -0.99 -0.88 3.74
C GLY A 298 -0.36 0.47 3.60
N ASP A 299 0.23 0.68 2.43
CA ASP A 299 0.57 2.00 1.92
C ASP A 299 -0.73 2.66 1.42
N LEU A 300 -1.24 3.59 2.22
CA LEU A 300 -2.48 4.29 1.91
C LEU A 300 -2.25 5.55 1.07
N ASN A 301 -1.00 5.90 0.74
CA ASN A 301 -0.63 7.10 -0.04
C ASN A 301 -1.33 8.39 0.44
N TRP A 302 -1.75 8.45 1.70
CA TRP A 302 -2.60 9.52 2.21
C TRP A 302 -1.76 10.63 2.84
N ASP A 303 -1.86 11.83 2.29
CA ASP A 303 -1.16 13.04 2.78
C ASP A 303 -2.17 13.96 3.49
N ASP A 304 -2.48 13.67 4.76
CA ASP A 304 -3.31 14.54 5.60
C ASP A 304 -2.47 15.43 6.54
N GLU A 305 -1.17 15.59 6.25
CA GLU A 305 -0.20 16.28 7.13
C GLU A 305 0.23 17.67 6.58
N ARG A 306 -0.10 18.00 5.33
CA ARG A 306 0.14 19.33 4.77
C ARG A 306 -1.04 20.27 5.04
N ALA A 307 -0.77 21.35 5.78
CA ALA A 307 -1.66 22.50 5.86
C ALA A 307 -1.18 23.59 4.88
N ARG A 308 -1.66 23.61 3.63
CA ARG A 308 -1.55 24.79 2.75
C ARG A 308 -2.88 25.08 2.06
N SER A 309 -3.04 26.34 1.68
CA SER A 309 -4.26 27.11 1.38
C SER A 309 -5.24 26.56 0.34
N ALA A 310 -5.01 25.37 -0.24
CA ALA A 310 -5.95 24.65 -1.11
C ALA A 310 -5.74 23.11 -1.20
N GLY A 311 -4.89 22.44 -0.38
CA GLY A 311 -4.69 20.97 -0.48
C GLY A 311 -3.64 20.40 0.49
N PRO A 312 -3.42 19.07 0.59
CA PRO A 312 -4.01 17.88 -0.06
C PRO A 312 -4.98 17.10 0.87
N ASP A 313 -5.17 15.78 0.62
CA ASP A 313 -6.28 14.91 1.08
C ASP A 313 -6.88 15.29 2.45
N PRO A 314 -8.23 15.37 2.59
CA PRO A 314 -8.81 15.69 3.90
C PRO A 314 -8.45 14.61 4.92
N VAL A 315 -8.47 14.97 6.21
CA VAL A 315 -8.09 14.06 7.32
C VAL A 315 -8.71 12.69 7.09
N MET A 316 -7.86 11.67 6.91
CA MET A 316 -8.30 10.36 6.41
C MET A 316 -9.40 9.76 7.28
N LEU A 317 -9.23 9.82 8.61
CA LEU A 317 -10.22 9.30 9.55
C LEU A 317 -11.56 10.04 9.47
N GLY A 318 -11.56 11.31 9.04
CA GLY A 318 -12.79 12.08 8.81
C GLY A 318 -13.58 11.67 7.57
N HIS A 319 -13.01 10.84 6.69
CA HIS A 319 -13.73 10.26 5.55
C HIS A 319 -14.45 8.97 5.88
N LEU A 320 -13.97 8.25 6.90
CA LEU A 320 -14.54 6.99 7.33
C LEU A 320 -15.89 7.25 8.04
N LYS A 321 -16.88 6.42 7.73
CA LYS A 321 -18.25 6.55 8.26
C LYS A 321 -18.39 5.93 9.64
N GLU A 322 -17.58 4.93 9.94
CA GLU A 322 -17.57 4.21 11.20
C GLU A 322 -16.39 4.63 12.09
N PRO A 323 -16.43 4.36 13.41
CA PRO A 323 -15.33 4.71 14.29
C PRO A 323 -14.16 3.74 14.09
N TRP A 324 -13.19 4.16 13.28
CA TRP A 324 -11.90 3.47 13.10
C TRP A 324 -10.83 4.05 14.00
N LYS A 325 -9.97 3.17 14.50
CA LYS A 325 -8.78 3.53 15.27
C LYS A 325 -7.54 3.44 14.40
N ASP A 326 -6.80 4.52 14.24
CA ASP A 326 -5.45 4.49 13.67
C ASP A 326 -4.43 4.15 14.77
N ALA A 327 -3.63 3.11 14.55
CA ALA A 327 -2.71 2.58 15.57
C ALA A 327 -1.64 3.59 16.02
N TRP A 328 -1.11 4.39 15.08
CA TRP A 328 -0.12 5.40 15.41
C TRP A 328 -0.76 6.55 16.17
N VAL A 329 -1.86 7.09 15.64
CA VAL A 329 -2.57 8.21 16.26
C VAL A 329 -3.09 7.84 17.65
N HIS A 330 -3.55 6.60 17.84
CA HIS A 330 -4.03 6.14 19.15
C HIS A 330 -2.95 6.17 20.23
N LEU A 331 -1.71 5.77 19.91
CA LEU A 331 -0.61 5.74 20.88
C LEU A 331 0.06 7.09 21.09
N HIS A 332 0.17 7.89 20.04
CA HIS A 332 0.97 9.12 20.08
C HIS A 332 0.14 10.40 20.15
N GLY A 333 -1.15 10.35 19.78
CA GLY A 333 -2.08 11.47 19.87
C GLY A 333 -1.53 12.77 19.28
N ASP A 334 -1.64 13.85 20.06
CA ASP A 334 -1.16 15.20 19.72
C ASP A 334 0.34 15.41 19.99
N ASN A 335 1.10 14.36 20.30
CA ASN A 335 2.53 14.49 20.56
C ASN A 335 3.25 14.94 19.28
N LYS A 336 3.43 16.26 19.12
CA LYS A 336 4.09 16.89 17.97
C LYS A 336 5.53 16.44 17.75
N LYS A 337 6.15 15.74 18.72
CA LYS A 337 7.50 15.16 18.59
C LYS A 337 7.48 13.73 18.04
N ALA A 338 6.38 13.01 18.17
CA ALA A 338 6.20 11.66 17.64
C ALA A 338 5.77 11.75 16.17
N VAL A 339 6.75 11.99 15.30
CA VAL A 339 6.52 12.00 13.84
C VAL A 339 6.33 10.57 13.34
N GLY A 340 5.21 10.34 12.66
CA GLY A 340 4.77 9.03 12.20
C GLY A 340 5.21 8.65 10.80
N TYR A 341 6.25 9.29 10.25
CA TYR A 341 6.60 9.16 8.83
C TYR A 341 7.18 7.78 8.52
N THR A 342 6.48 7.04 7.67
CA THR A 342 6.91 5.74 7.14
C THR A 342 7.67 5.89 5.83
N TYR A 343 7.47 7.01 5.14
CA TYR A 343 8.32 7.48 4.05
C TYR A 343 9.02 8.75 4.50
N ASP A 344 10.34 8.70 4.76
CA ASP A 344 11.07 9.84 5.31
C ASP A 344 12.41 10.05 4.59
N SER A 345 12.44 10.96 3.62
CA SER A 345 13.65 11.30 2.87
C SER A 345 14.79 11.87 3.72
N LYS A 346 14.52 12.34 4.94
CA LYS A 346 15.56 12.86 5.85
C LYS A 346 16.22 11.75 6.67
N LEU A 347 15.46 10.69 6.99
CA LEU A 347 15.96 9.57 7.80
C LEU A 347 16.35 8.37 6.95
N ASN A 348 15.71 8.14 5.81
CA ASN A 348 16.05 7.07 4.91
C ASN A 348 17.21 7.49 3.97
N PRO A 349 18.42 6.94 4.13
CA PRO A 349 19.58 7.33 3.35
C PRO A 349 19.48 6.97 1.86
N MET A 350 18.53 6.11 1.46
CA MET A 350 18.32 5.70 0.07
C MET A 350 17.61 6.78 -0.76
N LEU A 351 16.76 7.59 -0.14
CA LEU A 351 15.87 8.53 -0.84
C LEU A 351 16.55 9.86 -1.14
N GLY A 352 17.01 10.55 -0.09
CA GLY A 352 17.36 11.97 -0.12
C GLY A 352 16.19 12.89 -0.50
N GLY A 353 16.39 14.20 -0.38
CA GLY A 353 15.33 15.21 -0.54
C GLY A 353 14.63 15.53 0.80
N ASN A 354 13.46 16.18 0.71
CA ASN A 354 12.74 16.69 1.90
C ASN A 354 11.34 16.07 2.13
N LEU A 355 10.90 15.14 1.28
CA LEU A 355 9.57 14.52 1.38
C LEU A 355 9.47 13.62 2.62
N ARG A 356 8.42 13.80 3.43
CA ARG A 356 8.20 13.03 4.65
C ARG A 356 6.72 12.80 4.87
N ARG A 357 6.24 11.56 4.83
CA ARG A 357 4.82 11.24 4.84
C ARG A 357 4.52 9.99 5.66
N ARG A 358 3.35 9.98 6.28
CA ARG A 358 2.75 8.80 6.93
C ARG A 358 1.81 8.07 5.98
N PHE A 359 2.41 7.51 4.94
CA PHE A 359 1.69 6.75 3.92
C PHE A 359 1.21 5.41 4.45
N ASP A 360 2.05 4.68 5.18
CA ASP A 360 1.74 3.36 5.68
C ASP A 360 0.98 3.46 7.01
N ARG A 361 -0.17 2.79 7.10
CA ARG A 361 -1.05 2.86 8.28
C ARG A 361 -1.59 1.50 8.67
N ILE A 362 -2.00 1.39 9.93
CA ILE A 362 -2.72 0.25 10.50
C ILE A 362 -3.97 0.80 11.17
N LEU A 363 -5.14 0.47 10.62
CA LEU A 363 -6.45 0.91 11.11
C LEU A 363 -7.23 -0.29 11.64
N LEU A 364 -7.91 -0.10 12.77
CA LEU A 364 -8.66 -1.15 13.46
C LEU A 364 -10.13 -0.77 13.60
N TYR A 365 -11.02 -1.73 13.35
CA TYR A 365 -12.45 -1.61 13.51
C TYR A 365 -13.06 -2.83 14.22
N PRO A 366 -14.05 -2.67 15.11
CA PRO A 366 -14.47 -1.38 15.67
C PRO A 366 -13.40 -0.83 16.64
N ASP A 367 -13.40 0.48 16.85
CA ASP A 367 -12.43 1.17 17.71
C ASP A 367 -12.35 0.61 19.13
N ASN A 368 -13.46 0.10 19.67
CA ASN A 368 -13.57 -0.40 21.03
C ASN A 368 -13.22 -1.89 21.19
N ALA A 369 -13.08 -2.66 20.10
CA ALA A 369 -12.79 -4.10 20.17
C ALA A 369 -11.31 -4.43 20.37
N SER A 370 -10.42 -3.43 20.28
CA SER A 370 -8.98 -3.65 20.32
C SER A 370 -8.24 -2.55 21.05
N GLN A 371 -7.09 -2.88 21.63
CA GLN A 371 -6.14 -1.93 22.20
C GLN A 371 -4.81 -2.03 21.47
N VAL A 372 -4.26 -0.89 21.06
CA VAL A 372 -2.89 -0.85 20.53
C VAL A 372 -1.95 -0.60 21.70
N LYS A 373 -0.94 -1.44 21.84
CA LYS A 373 0.01 -1.42 22.98
C LYS A 373 1.34 -0.82 22.60
N HIS A 374 1.76 -1.02 21.36
CA HIS A 374 3.06 -0.59 20.87
C HIS A 374 3.04 -0.39 19.36
N THR A 375 3.85 0.54 18.85
CA THR A 375 4.14 0.72 17.43
C THR A 375 5.63 0.95 17.23
N GLU A 376 6.19 0.37 16.17
CA GLU A 376 7.62 0.49 15.85
C GLU A 376 7.86 0.62 14.34
N PHE A 377 8.86 1.41 13.96
CA PHE A 377 9.38 1.46 12.59
C PHE A 377 10.52 0.47 12.38
N LEU A 378 10.41 -0.33 11.33
CA LEU A 378 11.32 -1.40 10.96
C LEU A 378 12.17 -1.00 9.74
N GLY A 379 13.38 -1.59 9.64
CA GLY A 379 14.22 -1.48 8.45
C GLY A 379 14.80 -0.09 8.17
N LYS A 380 15.08 0.68 9.23
CA LYS A 380 15.66 2.02 9.13
C LYS A 380 17.14 2.03 8.75
N GLU A 381 17.85 0.94 9.05
CA GLU A 381 19.29 0.86 8.91
C GLU A 381 19.70 0.50 7.49
N ALA A 382 20.80 1.11 7.02
CA ALA A 382 21.41 0.75 5.75
C ALA A 382 22.02 -0.66 5.82
N LEU A 383 21.92 -1.40 4.73
CA LEU A 383 22.52 -2.70 4.55
C LEU A 383 24.05 -2.56 4.43
N PRO A 384 24.84 -3.28 5.25
CA PRO A 384 26.29 -3.12 5.27
C PRO A 384 26.93 -3.36 3.91
N GLY A 385 27.74 -2.39 3.46
CA GLY A 385 28.54 -2.50 2.23
C GLY A 385 27.76 -2.36 0.93
N LEU A 386 26.45 -2.09 0.97
CA LEU A 386 25.62 -1.92 -0.22
C LEU A 386 25.32 -0.45 -0.52
N SER A 387 25.44 -0.11 -1.80
CA SER A 387 25.09 1.19 -2.35
C SER A 387 24.51 1.03 -3.75
N TRP A 388 23.86 2.08 -4.24
CA TRP A 388 23.44 2.16 -5.64
C TRP A 388 23.58 3.57 -6.18
N GLU A 389 23.76 3.65 -7.49
CA GLU A 389 23.85 4.90 -8.22
C GLU A 389 22.46 5.45 -8.51
N LYS A 390 22.02 6.40 -7.67
CA LYS A 390 20.75 7.09 -7.83
C LYS A 390 20.92 8.26 -8.81
N THR A 391 20.11 8.27 -9.87
CA THR A 391 20.05 9.38 -10.82
C THR A 391 19.00 10.39 -10.36
N ASN A 392 19.38 11.66 -10.23
CA ASN A 392 18.44 12.75 -10.01
C ASN A 392 17.64 13.02 -11.30
N PRO A 393 16.30 12.96 -11.28
CA PRO A 393 15.49 13.08 -12.49
C PRO A 393 15.48 14.50 -13.10
N TYR A 394 15.83 15.54 -12.32
CA TYR A 394 15.77 16.94 -12.76
C TYR A 394 17.03 17.38 -13.51
N ASN A 395 18.20 16.94 -13.05
CA ASN A 395 19.49 17.38 -13.58
C ASN A 395 20.38 16.24 -14.10
N ASN A 396 19.92 15.00 -14.04
CA ASN A 396 20.65 13.78 -14.43
C ASN A 396 21.98 13.57 -13.69
N SER A 397 22.20 14.25 -12.57
CA SER A 397 23.35 13.97 -11.70
C SER A 397 23.18 12.59 -11.09
N VAL A 398 24.27 11.85 -10.99
CA VAL A 398 24.30 10.52 -10.40
C VAL A 398 25.03 10.62 -9.07
N ARG A 399 24.43 10.06 -8.01
CA ARG A 399 25.04 9.96 -6.69
C ARG A 399 24.94 8.53 -6.17
N SER A 400 26.03 8.04 -5.59
CA SER A 400 26.02 6.80 -4.84
C SER A 400 25.33 7.01 -3.50
N VAL A 401 24.28 6.24 -3.21
CA VAL A 401 23.56 6.29 -1.92
C VAL A 401 23.52 4.90 -1.26
N PRO A 402 23.51 4.83 0.08
CA PRO A 402 23.33 3.57 0.78
C PRO A 402 22.00 2.89 0.42
N ILE A 403 21.97 1.58 0.52
CA ILE A 403 20.76 0.77 0.34
C ILE A 403 20.19 0.42 1.69
N THR A 404 18.95 0.81 1.97
CA THR A 404 18.09 0.26 3.01
C THR A 404 17.26 -0.92 2.46
N PRO A 405 16.56 -1.69 3.32
CA PRO A 405 15.65 -2.73 2.86
C PRO A 405 14.57 -2.24 1.87
N SER A 406 14.05 -1.02 2.07
CA SER A 406 13.07 -0.35 1.22
C SER A 406 13.22 1.17 1.32
N ASP A 407 12.60 1.92 0.42
CA ASP A 407 12.44 3.36 0.54
C ASP A 407 11.38 3.74 1.60
N HIS A 408 10.49 2.81 1.95
CA HIS A 408 9.62 2.89 3.13
C HIS A 408 10.24 2.19 4.35
N PHE A 409 9.89 2.67 5.55
CA PHE A 409 10.03 1.92 6.79
C PHE A 409 8.82 1.01 6.98
N GLY A 410 9.03 -0.22 7.44
CA GLY A 410 7.93 -1.08 7.86
C GLY A 410 7.29 -0.53 9.13
N LEU A 411 5.97 -0.65 9.27
CA LEU A 411 5.25 -0.26 10.48
C LEU A 411 4.72 -1.50 11.20
N LEU A 412 5.18 -1.72 12.42
CA LEU A 412 4.69 -2.74 13.34
C LEU A 412 3.67 -2.13 14.30
N ALA A 413 2.60 -2.86 14.60
CA ALA A 413 1.71 -2.59 15.73
C ALA A 413 1.50 -3.86 16.56
N GLN A 414 1.63 -3.74 17.88
CA GLN A 414 1.21 -4.73 18.85
C GLN A 414 -0.21 -4.44 19.31
N ILE A 415 -1.09 -5.43 19.18
CA ILE A 415 -2.53 -5.32 19.35
C ILE A 415 -3.01 -6.36 20.36
N THR A 416 -3.92 -5.94 21.23
CA THR A 416 -4.74 -6.81 22.08
C THR A 416 -6.17 -6.75 21.56
N VAL A 417 -6.79 -7.89 21.27
CA VAL A 417 -8.23 -7.99 21.02
C VAL A 417 -8.87 -8.65 22.24
N GLU A 418 -9.84 -7.97 22.84
CA GLU A 418 -10.53 -8.47 24.02
C GLU A 418 -11.32 -9.74 23.67
N ALA A 419 -11.32 -10.70 24.58
CA ALA A 419 -12.20 -11.84 24.46
C ALA A 419 -13.62 -11.43 24.85
N ASN A 420 -14.62 -11.90 24.09
CA ASN A 420 -16.00 -11.67 24.47
C ASN A 420 -16.35 -12.52 25.70
N LEU A 421 -16.61 -11.86 26.83
CA LEU A 421 -17.53 -12.38 27.85
C LEU A 421 -18.94 -12.31 27.23
N LYS A 422 -19.41 -13.40 26.63
CA LYS A 422 -20.83 -13.53 26.30
C LYS A 422 -21.60 -14.01 27.51
#